data_AF-A0A959NPU6-F1
#
_entry.id   AF-A0A959NPU6-F1
#
_cell.length_a   1.000
_cell.length_b   1.000
_cell.length_c   1.000
_cell.angle_alpha   90.00
_cell.angle_beta   90.00
_cell.angle_gamma   90.00
#
_symmetry.space_group_name_H-M   'P 1'
#
loop_
_entity.id
_entity.type
_entity.pdbx_description
1 polymer ?
#
loop_
_entity_poly.entity_id
_entity_poly.type
_entity_poly.pdbx_seq_one_letter_code
_entity_poly.pdbx_strand_id
1 'polypeptide(L)'
;MKKIEPYPVASALFFIFEIFYVICMLGKFILLQFGINGYWHMHKIWENILPGFNELNLFSFLLGLLEIGLGAYITGYIIVPIYNKLLGGKISNKSNSQKPFSVRFKTLFFTILSYVSFLFTICFIYDLFVPQFLNMSIFWKLLLPGFSGLTLLNYLIGLFDIVIYSFYSASIIAGVLNYFEKVQFVNVK
;
A
#
# COMPACT_ATOMS: atom_id res chain seq x y z
N MET A 1 16.59 -2.10 22.23
CA MET A 1 15.30 -2.14 21.50
C MET A 1 14.67 -3.49 21.77
N LYS A 2 13.37 -3.55 22.05
CA LYS A 2 12.66 -4.82 22.33
C LYS A 2 12.52 -5.63 21.04
N LYS A 3 12.62 -6.96 21.15
CA LYS A 3 12.34 -7.89 20.03
C LYS A 3 10.89 -7.69 19.56
N ILE A 4 10.68 -7.57 18.26
CA ILE A 4 9.34 -7.40 17.69
C ILE A 4 8.71 -8.77 17.53
N GLU A 5 7.44 -8.90 17.94
CA GLU A 5 6.66 -10.12 17.71
C GLU A 5 6.05 -10.09 16.30
N PRO A 6 6.05 -11.22 15.58
CA PRO A 6 5.56 -11.26 14.19
C PRO A 6 4.05 -11.07 14.10
N TYR A 7 3.29 -11.55 15.09
CA TYR A 7 1.84 -11.56 15.05
C TYR A 7 1.19 -10.16 14.95
N PRO A 8 1.54 -9.17 15.81
CA PRO A 8 0.96 -7.82 15.68
C PRO A 8 1.26 -7.15 14.34
N VAL A 9 2.46 -7.40 13.78
CA VAL A 9 2.86 -6.86 12.47
C VAL A 9 2.05 -7.51 11.35
N ALA A 10 1.91 -8.84 11.37
CA ALA A 10 1.08 -9.59 10.43
C ALA A 10 -0.38 -9.12 10.46
N SER A 11 -0.98 -8.95 11.64
CA SER A 11 -2.34 -8.46 11.78
C SER A 11 -2.51 -7.04 11.24
N ALA A 12 -1.59 -6.11 11.52
CA ALA A 12 -1.67 -4.76 10.97
C ALA A 12 -1.58 -4.77 9.42
N LEU A 13 -0.65 -5.56 8.85
CA LEU A 13 -0.52 -5.72 7.40
C LEU A 13 -1.78 -6.32 6.77
N PHE A 14 -2.38 -7.31 7.44
CA PHE A 14 -3.62 -7.94 7.00
C PHE A 14 -4.73 -6.91 6.80
N PHE A 15 -5.05 -6.12 7.83
CA PHE A 15 -6.10 -5.11 7.72
C PHE A 15 -5.77 -4.01 6.71
N ILE A 16 -4.51 -3.58 6.64
CA ILE A 16 -4.09 -2.56 5.67
C ILE A 16 -4.33 -3.08 4.24
N PHE A 17 -3.83 -4.27 3.90
CA PHE A 17 -3.95 -4.80 2.54
C PHE A 17 -5.38 -5.19 2.17
N GLU A 18 -6.17 -5.74 3.10
CA GLU A 18 -7.58 -6.02 2.84
C GLU A 18 -8.36 -4.74 2.53
N ILE A 19 -8.21 -3.67 3.32
CA ILE A 19 -8.90 -2.40 3.07
C ILE A 19 -8.49 -1.83 1.71
N PHE A 20 -7.19 -1.89 1.38
CA PHE A 20 -6.71 -1.47 0.06
C PHE A 20 -7.35 -2.27 -1.07
N TYR A 21 -7.37 -3.60 -0.95
CA TYR A 21 -7.95 -4.47 -1.96
C TYR A 21 -9.44 -4.23 -2.15
N VAL A 22 -10.21 -4.19 -1.06
CA VAL A 22 -11.66 -3.96 -1.11
C VAL A 22 -11.96 -2.65 -1.82
N ILE A 23 -11.29 -1.57 -1.46
CA ILE A 23 -11.53 -0.26 -2.08
C ILE A 23 -11.10 -0.23 -3.54
N CYS A 24 -9.96 -0.86 -3.88
CA CYS A 24 -9.53 -1.00 -5.26
C CYS A 24 -10.55 -1.74 -6.13
N MET A 25 -11.14 -2.80 -5.59
CA MET A 25 -12.12 -3.63 -6.29
C MET A 25 -13.48 -2.94 -6.40
N LEU A 26 -13.97 -2.35 -5.30
CA LEU A 26 -15.21 -1.58 -5.28
C LEU A 26 -15.15 -0.39 -6.22
N GLY A 27 -14.01 0.32 -6.27
CA GLY A 27 -13.81 1.45 -7.19
C GLY A 27 -14.05 1.05 -8.65
N LYS A 28 -13.52 -0.11 -9.08
CA LYS A 28 -13.78 -0.64 -10.43
C LYS A 28 -15.25 -0.98 -10.64
N PHE A 29 -15.87 -1.67 -9.67
CA PHE A 29 -17.27 -2.09 -9.79
C PHE A 29 -18.21 -0.89 -9.94
N ILE A 30 -18.01 0.14 -9.12
CA ILE A 30 -18.77 1.39 -9.16
C ILE A 30 -18.60 2.10 -10.51
N LEU A 31 -17.36 2.23 -11.00
CA LEU A 31 -17.10 2.91 -12.28
C LEU A 31 -17.72 2.17 -13.47
N LEU A 32 -17.72 0.83 -13.46
CA LEU A 32 -18.41 0.03 -14.47
C LEU A 32 -19.91 0.26 -14.45
N GLN A 33 -20.52 0.40 -13.26
CA GLN A 33 -21.94 0.71 -13.12
C GLN A 33 -22.31 2.08 -13.72
N PHE A 34 -21.39 3.04 -13.70
CA PHE A 34 -21.54 4.35 -14.36
C PHE A 34 -21.14 4.36 -15.85
N GLY A 35 -20.78 3.21 -16.43
CA GLY A 35 -20.40 3.10 -17.84
C GLY A 35 -19.01 3.67 -18.17
N ILE A 36 -18.19 3.97 -17.16
CA ILE A 36 -16.84 4.49 -17.35
C ILE A 36 -15.88 3.30 -17.51
N ASN A 37 -15.61 2.94 -18.76
CA ASN A 37 -14.67 1.88 -19.11
C ASN A 37 -13.25 2.42 -19.28
N GLY A 38 -12.25 1.70 -18.76
CA GLY A 38 -10.84 1.96 -19.09
C GLY A 38 -10.12 3.04 -18.27
N TYR A 39 -10.73 3.57 -17.21
CA TYR A 39 -10.03 4.46 -16.28
C TYR A 39 -9.35 3.69 -15.15
N TRP A 40 -10.05 2.76 -14.49
CA TRP A 40 -9.55 2.11 -13.29
C TRP A 40 -8.94 0.74 -13.55
N HIS A 41 -7.61 0.69 -13.62
CA HIS A 41 -6.85 -0.52 -13.92
C HIS A 41 -6.11 -1.15 -12.74
N MET A 42 -6.24 -0.60 -11.52
CA MET A 42 -5.53 -1.14 -10.34
C MET A 42 -5.85 -2.61 -10.03
N HIS A 43 -7.04 -3.11 -10.36
CA HIS A 43 -7.36 -4.54 -10.24
C HIS A 43 -6.35 -5.46 -10.98
N LYS A 44 -5.73 -4.99 -12.07
CA LYS A 44 -4.71 -5.74 -12.80
C LYS A 44 -3.41 -5.88 -12.01
N ILE A 45 -3.12 -4.95 -11.10
CA ILE A 45 -2.00 -5.10 -10.15
C ILE A 45 -2.27 -6.33 -9.28
N TRP A 46 -3.50 -6.46 -8.78
CA TRP A 46 -3.91 -7.59 -7.97
C TRP A 46 -3.91 -8.89 -8.78
N GLU A 47 -4.34 -8.88 -10.03
CA GLU A 47 -4.25 -10.03 -10.96
C GLU A 47 -2.82 -10.54 -11.14
N ASN A 48 -1.84 -9.63 -11.18
CA ASN A 48 -0.44 -10.01 -11.27
C ASN A 48 0.15 -10.53 -9.94
N ILE A 49 -0.40 -10.12 -8.79
CA ILE A 49 0.11 -10.48 -7.46
C ILE A 49 -0.55 -11.75 -6.92
N LEU A 50 -1.83 -11.93 -7.22
CA LEU A 50 -2.71 -12.93 -6.61
C LEU A 50 -2.99 -14.04 -7.64
N PRO A 51 -2.40 -15.24 -7.49
CA PRO A 51 -2.44 -16.27 -8.51
C PRO A 51 -3.85 -16.79 -8.81
N GLY A 52 -4.78 -16.72 -7.86
CA GLY A 52 -6.16 -17.15 -8.07
C GLY A 52 -7.13 -16.03 -8.43
N PHE A 53 -6.68 -14.77 -8.50
CA PHE A 53 -7.51 -13.63 -8.88
C PHE A 53 -7.37 -13.33 -10.37
N ASN A 54 -8.34 -13.74 -11.17
CA ASN A 54 -8.30 -13.55 -12.64
C ASN A 54 -9.40 -12.60 -13.16
N GLU A 55 -10.51 -12.40 -12.43
CA GLU A 55 -11.67 -11.66 -12.94
C GLU A 55 -12.43 -10.90 -11.84
N LEU A 56 -13.38 -10.06 -12.27
CA LEU A 56 -14.35 -9.35 -11.43
C LEU A 56 -15.52 -10.23 -10.96
N ASN A 57 -15.28 -11.52 -10.69
CA ASN A 57 -16.30 -12.42 -10.19
C ASN A 57 -16.29 -12.45 -8.66
N LEU A 58 -17.44 -12.71 -8.04
CA LEU A 58 -17.56 -12.80 -6.58
C LEU A 58 -16.61 -13.86 -6.00
N PHE A 59 -16.46 -15.01 -6.68
CA PHE A 59 -15.55 -16.07 -6.26
C PHE A 59 -14.08 -15.61 -6.28
N SER A 60 -13.64 -15.00 -7.38
CA SER A 60 -12.29 -14.43 -7.49
C SER A 60 -12.05 -13.33 -6.44
N PHE A 61 -13.06 -12.50 -6.16
CA PHE A 61 -12.98 -11.48 -5.12
C PHE A 61 -12.77 -12.08 -3.72
N LEU A 62 -13.55 -13.10 -3.35
CA LEU A 62 -13.40 -13.78 -2.07
C LEU A 62 -12.07 -14.52 -1.96
N LEU A 63 -11.64 -15.16 -3.05
CA LEU A 63 -10.37 -15.86 -3.10
C LEU A 63 -9.20 -14.88 -2.99
N GLY A 64 -9.28 -13.72 -3.64
CA GLY A 64 -8.30 -12.65 -3.52
C GLY A 64 -8.18 -12.11 -2.09
N LEU A 65 -9.30 -11.91 -1.37
CA LEU A 65 -9.27 -11.55 0.06
C LEU A 65 -8.50 -12.57 0.90
N LEU A 66 -8.77 -13.86 0.69
CA LEU A 66 -8.10 -14.95 1.39
C LEU A 66 -6.59 -14.94 1.09
N GLU A 67 -6.20 -14.84 -0.18
CA GLU A 67 -4.80 -14.82 -0.60
C GLU A 67 -4.03 -13.62 -0.05
N ILE A 68 -4.63 -12.43 -0.06
CA ILE A 68 -4.05 -11.23 0.56
C ILE A 68 -3.86 -11.45 2.05
N GLY A 69 -4.87 -12.00 2.71
CA GLY A 69 -4.80 -12.27 4.13
C GLY A 69 -3.64 -13.21 4.48
N LEU A 70 -3.52 -14.33 3.77
CA LEU A 70 -2.39 -15.25 3.92
C LEU A 70 -1.05 -14.58 3.59
N GLY A 71 -0.99 -13.82 2.50
CA GLY A 71 0.22 -13.09 2.09
C GLY A 71 0.72 -12.12 3.16
N ALA A 72 -0.19 -11.40 3.83
CA ALA A 72 0.15 -10.51 4.94
C ALA A 72 0.76 -11.27 6.13
N TYR A 73 0.19 -12.42 6.50
CA TYR A 73 0.72 -13.26 7.57
C TYR A 73 2.08 -13.84 7.20
N ILE A 74 2.22 -14.43 6.01
CA ILE A 74 3.50 -14.95 5.50
C ILE A 74 4.57 -13.86 5.54
N THR A 75 4.23 -12.65 5.06
CA THR A 75 5.13 -11.49 5.07
C THR A 75 5.60 -11.13 6.48
N GLY A 76 4.67 -11.01 7.43
CA GLY A 76 5.00 -10.71 8.83
C GLY A 76 5.89 -11.78 9.48
N TYR A 77 5.60 -13.06 9.24
CA TYR A 77 6.35 -14.19 9.79
C TYR A 77 7.71 -14.42 9.12
N ILE A 78 7.95 -13.89 7.91
CA ILE A 78 9.27 -13.93 7.26
C ILE A 78 10.10 -12.70 7.65
N ILE A 79 9.54 -11.50 7.52
CA ILE A 79 10.29 -10.25 7.68
C ILE A 79 10.70 -10.03 9.14
N VAL A 80 9.81 -10.29 10.10
CA VAL A 80 10.08 -9.98 11.51
C VAL A 80 11.24 -10.81 12.08
N PRO A 81 11.34 -12.13 11.85
CA PRO A 81 12.53 -12.89 12.24
C PRO A 81 13.82 -12.38 11.60
N ILE A 82 13.80 -12.05 10.30
CA ILE A 82 14.96 -11.49 9.59
C ILE A 82 15.38 -10.17 10.23
N TYR A 83 14.44 -9.25 10.45
CA TYR A 83 14.69 -7.96 11.10
C TYR A 83 15.26 -8.14 12.51
N ASN A 84 14.67 -9.02 13.31
CA ASN A 84 15.17 -9.33 14.66
C ASN A 84 16.58 -9.92 14.64
N LYS A 85 16.91 -10.75 13.63
CA LYS A 85 18.26 -11.30 13.44
C LYS A 85 19.26 -10.20 13.06
N LEU A 86 18.89 -9.29 12.16
CA LEU A 86 19.73 -8.14 11.77
C LEU A 86 20.01 -7.18 12.94
N LEU A 87 19.11 -7.10 13.91
CA LEU A 87 19.28 -6.31 15.13
C LEU A 87 20.19 -6.97 16.19
N GLY A 88 20.73 -8.16 15.92
CA GLY A 88 21.36 -9.11 16.85
C GLY A 88 22.60 -8.67 17.65
N GLY A 89 22.89 -7.37 17.78
CA GLY A 89 23.95 -6.83 18.63
C GLY A 89 23.61 -5.59 19.46
N LYS A 90 22.43 -4.96 19.30
CA LYS A 90 22.06 -3.69 19.98
C LYS A 90 20.83 -3.80 20.90
N ILE A 91 20.57 -5.00 21.43
CA ILE A 91 19.42 -5.26 22.28
C ILE A 91 19.81 -5.03 23.74
N SER A 92 19.68 -3.79 24.20
CA SER A 92 19.68 -3.48 25.64
C SER A 92 18.35 -3.92 26.26
N ASN A 93 18.40 -4.76 27.30
CA ASN A 93 17.30 -5.16 28.18
C ASN A 93 16.85 -4.02 29.10
N LYS A 94 16.76 -2.78 28.60
CA LYS A 94 16.11 -1.70 29.35
C LYS A 94 14.62 -1.79 29.08
N SER A 95 13.85 -2.10 30.12
CA SER A 95 12.38 -1.98 30.14
C SER A 95 12.00 -0.51 30.03
N ASN A 96 12.13 0.04 28.82
CA ASN A 96 11.64 1.37 28.53
C ASN A 96 10.12 1.27 28.53
N SER A 97 9.47 2.03 29.41
CA SER A 97 8.05 2.31 29.30
C SER A 97 7.79 2.81 27.88
N GLN A 98 7.15 1.98 27.06
CA GLN A 98 6.80 2.36 25.70
C GLN A 98 5.78 3.48 25.84
N LYS A 99 6.22 4.72 25.62
CA LYS A 99 5.28 5.82 25.41
C LYS A 99 4.39 5.42 24.22
N PRO A 100 3.08 5.69 24.28
CA PRO A 100 2.21 5.53 23.12
C PRO A 100 2.84 6.29 21.98
N PHE A 101 3.28 5.55 20.98
CA PHE A 101 3.49 6.08 19.67
C PHE A 101 2.11 6.48 19.15
N SER A 102 2.05 7.47 18.29
CA SER A 102 0.82 7.74 17.56
C SER A 102 1.25 8.12 16.17
N VAL A 103 0.76 7.36 15.22
CA VAL A 103 1.07 7.58 13.83
C VAL A 103 0.30 8.81 13.39
N ARG A 104 1.02 9.91 13.22
CA ARG A 104 0.45 11.18 12.77
C ARG A 104 0.14 11.09 11.28
N PHE A 105 -1.14 11.14 10.95
CA PHE A 105 -1.64 11.17 9.57
C PHE A 105 -0.85 12.16 8.70
N LYS A 106 -0.69 13.40 9.17
CA LYS A 106 0.02 14.46 8.44
C LYS A 106 1.44 14.05 8.05
N THR A 107 2.17 13.41 8.97
CA THR A 107 3.54 12.95 8.70
C THR A 107 3.53 11.86 7.63
N LEU A 108 2.70 10.83 7.78
CA LEU A 108 2.61 9.76 6.78
C LEU A 108 2.19 10.28 5.41
N PHE A 109 1.20 11.16 5.35
CA PHE A 109 0.72 11.76 4.11
C PHE A 109 1.84 12.45 3.35
N PHE A 110 2.57 13.37 4.01
CA PHE A 110 3.65 14.10 3.35
C PHE A 110 4.84 13.20 3.01
N THR A 111 5.11 12.15 3.78
CA THR A 111 6.16 11.17 3.47
C THR A 111 5.81 10.36 2.21
N ILE A 112 4.60 9.81 2.13
CA ILE A 112 4.17 9.03 0.96
C ILE A 112 4.09 9.95 -0.26
N LEU A 113 3.48 11.13 -0.10
CA LEU A 113 3.32 12.10 -1.18
C LEU A 113 4.68 12.52 -1.74
N SER A 114 5.63 12.93 -0.90
CA SER A 114 6.95 13.36 -1.37
C SER A 114 7.71 12.24 -2.04
N TYR A 115 7.72 11.04 -1.45
CA TYR A 115 8.44 9.90 -1.97
C TYR A 115 7.89 9.45 -3.34
N VAL A 116 6.58 9.24 -3.43
CA VAL A 116 5.94 8.74 -4.66
C VAL A 116 5.97 9.81 -5.75
N SER A 117 5.76 11.09 -5.41
CA SER A 117 5.85 12.17 -6.39
C SER A 117 7.27 12.30 -6.94
N PHE A 118 8.28 12.25 -6.08
CA PHE A 118 9.68 12.32 -6.52
C PHE A 118 10.06 11.14 -7.42
N LEU A 119 9.67 9.92 -7.02
CA LEU A 119 9.89 8.73 -7.82
C LEU A 119 9.18 8.83 -9.18
N PHE A 120 7.92 9.25 -9.20
CA PHE A 120 7.15 9.46 -10.43
C PHE A 120 7.80 10.49 -11.34
N THR A 121 8.24 11.63 -10.81
CA THR A 121 8.92 12.67 -11.59
C THR A 121 10.22 12.17 -12.21
N ILE A 122 11.05 11.44 -11.45
CA ILE A 122 12.28 10.85 -12.00
C ILE A 122 11.96 9.87 -13.12
N CYS A 123 11.01 8.95 -12.91
CA CYS A 123 10.60 7.98 -13.93
C CYS A 123 10.03 8.67 -15.17
N PHE A 124 9.18 9.69 -14.99
CA PHE A 124 8.60 10.45 -16.08
C PHE A 124 9.67 11.15 -16.92
N ILE A 125 10.64 11.80 -16.27
CA ILE A 125 11.77 12.45 -16.95
C ILE A 125 12.60 11.40 -17.70
N TYR A 126 12.91 10.27 -17.06
CA TYR A 126 13.64 9.16 -17.69
C TYR A 126 12.94 8.66 -18.97
N ASP A 127 11.63 8.45 -18.89
CA ASP A 127 10.81 7.95 -20.00
C ASP A 127 10.73 8.92 -21.19
N LEU A 128 11.04 10.21 -21.01
CA LEU A 128 11.14 11.18 -22.10
C LEU A 128 12.39 10.97 -22.97
N PHE A 129 13.45 10.38 -22.43
CA PHE A 129 14.74 10.20 -23.13
C PHE A 129 14.95 8.78 -23.66
N VAL A 130 14.11 7.84 -23.25
CA VAL A 130 14.33 6.40 -23.40
C VAL A 130 13.36 5.83 -24.43
N PRO A 131 13.80 4.87 -25.28
CA PRO A 131 12.91 4.26 -26.25
C PRO A 131 11.81 3.43 -25.60
N GLN A 132 10.71 3.26 -26.33
CA GLN A 132 9.43 2.75 -25.82
C GLN A 132 9.50 1.35 -25.17
N PHE A 133 10.47 0.51 -25.52
CA PHE A 133 10.65 -0.83 -24.95
C PHE A 133 11.30 -0.84 -23.55
N LEU A 134 11.89 0.27 -23.11
CA LEU A 134 12.49 0.45 -21.77
C LEU A 134 11.65 1.37 -20.87
N ASN A 135 10.44 1.69 -21.31
CA ASN A 135 9.61 2.74 -20.73
C ASN A 135 8.91 2.27 -19.44
N MET A 136 9.13 2.99 -18.34
CA MET A 136 8.59 2.68 -17.02
C MET A 136 7.15 3.18 -16.85
N SER A 137 6.64 3.98 -17.80
CA SER A 137 5.27 4.50 -17.78
C SER A 137 4.19 3.42 -17.74
N ILE A 138 4.49 2.18 -18.14
CA ILE A 138 3.56 1.04 -18.08
C ILE A 138 3.09 0.81 -16.63
N PHE A 139 4.02 0.85 -15.66
CA PHE A 139 3.68 0.68 -14.25
C PHE A 139 2.83 1.86 -13.75
N TRP A 140 3.17 3.08 -14.15
CA TRP A 140 2.43 4.27 -13.75
C TRP A 140 1.03 4.34 -14.36
N LYS A 141 0.81 3.87 -15.59
CA LYS A 141 -0.53 3.75 -16.19
C LYS A 141 -1.43 2.75 -15.47
N LEU A 142 -0.83 1.73 -14.87
CA LEU A 142 -1.54 0.72 -14.09
C LEU A 142 -1.94 1.25 -12.71
N LEU A 143 -1.03 2.03 -12.10
CA LEU A 143 -1.17 2.56 -10.75
C LEU A 143 -1.96 3.88 -10.71
N LEU A 144 -1.82 4.75 -11.70
CA LEU A 144 -2.43 6.07 -11.77
C LEU A 144 -3.46 6.06 -12.90
N PRO A 145 -4.77 5.98 -12.58
CA PRO A 145 -5.83 5.78 -13.57
C PRO A 145 -5.94 6.96 -14.56
N GLY A 146 -5.62 8.19 -14.12
CA GLY A 146 -5.64 9.36 -14.98
C GLY A 146 -4.39 9.53 -15.84
N PHE A 147 -3.32 8.77 -15.58
CA PHE A 147 -2.06 8.89 -16.31
C PHE A 147 -2.08 8.02 -17.58
N SER A 148 -2.14 8.66 -18.76
CA SER A 148 -2.25 7.94 -20.05
C SER A 148 -0.99 8.01 -20.93
N GLY A 149 -0.05 8.92 -20.66
CA GLY A 149 1.14 9.10 -21.51
C GLY A 149 2.08 10.23 -21.08
N LEU A 150 3.08 10.49 -21.91
CA LEU A 150 4.22 11.38 -21.61
C LEU A 150 3.97 12.84 -22.04
N THR A 151 2.84 13.41 -21.64
CA THR A 151 2.54 14.84 -21.87
C THR A 151 2.54 15.61 -20.55
N LEU A 152 2.77 16.93 -20.61
CA LEU A 152 2.74 17.77 -19.41
C LEU A 152 1.38 17.72 -18.70
N LEU A 153 0.28 17.68 -19.47
CA LEU A 153 -1.07 17.56 -18.93
C LEU A 153 -1.24 16.24 -18.19
N ASN A 154 -0.82 15.12 -18.79
CA ASN A 154 -0.87 13.81 -18.13
C ASN A 154 0.02 13.74 -16.89
N TYR A 155 1.18 14.38 -16.92
CA TYR A 155 2.06 14.50 -15.75
C TYR A 155 1.35 15.19 -14.57
N LEU A 156 0.66 16.31 -14.82
CA LEU A 156 -0.10 17.01 -13.78
C LEU A 156 -1.27 16.17 -13.25
N ILE A 157 -1.97 15.45 -14.13
CA ILE A 157 -3.02 14.50 -13.71
C ILE A 157 -2.41 13.39 -12.84
N GLY A 158 -1.27 12.83 -13.24
CA GLY A 158 -0.57 11.81 -12.46
C GLY A 158 -0.17 12.31 -11.06
N LEU A 159 0.34 13.53 -10.94
CA LEU A 159 0.62 14.15 -9.64
C LEU A 159 -0.65 14.34 -8.80
N PHE A 160 -1.76 14.72 -9.42
CA PHE A 160 -3.05 14.85 -8.73
C PHE A 160 -3.53 13.50 -8.20
N ASP A 161 -3.45 12.44 -9.00
CA ASP A 161 -3.76 11.08 -8.57
C ASP A 161 -2.88 10.65 -7.39
N ILE A 162 -1.57 10.95 -7.43
CA ILE A 162 -0.64 10.66 -6.33
C ILE A 162 -1.07 11.37 -5.04
N VAL A 163 -1.56 12.61 -5.10
CA VAL A 163 -2.08 13.32 -3.91
C VAL A 163 -3.26 12.57 -3.31
N ILE A 164 -4.23 12.16 -4.12
CA ILE A 164 -5.40 11.40 -3.68
C ILE A 164 -4.96 10.07 -3.06
N TYR A 165 -4.11 9.30 -3.75
CA TYR A 165 -3.65 8.01 -3.25
C TYR A 165 -2.79 8.13 -2.00
N SER A 166 -2.01 9.20 -1.86
CA SER A 166 -1.22 9.45 -0.65
C SER A 166 -2.12 9.77 0.54
N PHE A 167 -3.15 10.59 0.33
CA PHE A 167 -4.15 10.90 1.36
C PHE A 167 -4.88 9.64 1.82
N TYR A 168 -5.35 8.87 0.85
CA TYR A 168 -6.05 7.62 1.07
C TYR A 168 -5.17 6.60 1.82
N SER A 169 -3.94 6.38 1.35
CA SER A 169 -3.01 5.42 1.97
C SER A 169 -2.61 5.82 3.38
N ALA A 170 -2.30 7.10 3.60
CA ALA A 170 -1.96 7.60 4.93
C ALA A 170 -3.14 7.48 5.91
N SER A 171 -4.39 7.64 5.43
CA SER A 171 -5.58 7.50 6.26
C SER A 171 -5.74 6.05 6.76
N ILE A 172 -5.61 5.07 5.87
CA ILE A 172 -5.70 3.65 6.21
C ILE A 172 -4.58 3.26 7.17
N ILE A 173 -3.34 3.55 6.80
CA ILE A 173 -2.17 3.13 7.58
C ILE A 173 -2.20 3.76 8.97
N ALA A 174 -2.43 5.09 9.06
CA ALA A 174 -2.54 5.75 10.36
C ALA A 174 -3.72 5.21 11.17
N GLY A 175 -4.89 5.02 10.54
CA GLY A 175 -6.10 4.53 11.20
C GLY A 175 -5.91 3.15 11.80
N VAL A 176 -5.42 2.19 11.00
CA VAL A 176 -5.19 0.81 11.43
C VAL A 176 -4.12 0.73 12.52
N LEU A 177 -2.97 1.41 12.33
CA LEU A 177 -1.89 1.36 13.33
C LEU A 177 -2.30 1.99 14.65
N ASN A 178 -2.96 3.15 14.63
CA ASN A 178 -3.44 3.80 15.85
C ASN A 178 -4.55 2.98 16.55
N TYR A 179 -5.37 2.25 15.79
CA TYR A 179 -6.38 1.34 16.35
C TYR A 179 -5.73 0.21 17.16
N PHE A 180 -4.76 -0.50 16.57
CA PHE A 180 -4.06 -1.58 17.26
C PHE A 180 -3.25 -1.10 18.46
N GLU A 181 -2.64 0.07 18.33
CA GLU A 181 -1.91 0.68 19.43
C GLU A 181 -2.83 1.01 20.61
N LYS A 182 -4.01 1.61 20.36
CA LYS A 182 -5.01 1.90 21.40
C LYS A 182 -5.50 0.64 22.11
N VAL A 183 -5.72 -0.46 21.38
CA VAL A 183 -6.18 -1.74 21.96
C VAL A 183 -5.16 -2.30 22.95
N GLN A 184 -3.85 -2.21 22.65
CA GLN A 184 -2.81 -2.67 23.58
C GLN A 184 -2.81 -1.89 24.89
N PHE A 185 -3.15 -0.59 24.89
CA PHE A 185 -3.22 0.20 26.11
C PHE A 185 -4.47 -0.05 26.97
N VAL A 186 -5.59 -0.47 26.37
CA VAL A 186 -6.80 -0.84 27.13
C VAL A 186 -6.60 -2.16 27.87
N ASN A 187 -5.90 -3.13 27.26
CA ASN A 187 -5.66 -4.44 27.86
C ASN A 187 -4.56 -4.47 28.94
N VAL A 188 -3.88 -3.35 29.20
CA VAL A 188 -2.78 -3.23 30.18
C VAL A 188 -3.20 -2.40 31.42
N LYS A 189 -4.41 -1.83 31.43
CA LYS A 189 -5.02 -1.19 32.61
C LYS A 189 -5.94 -2.15 33.34
#